data_AF-A0A8C6Q1A0-F1
#
_entry.id   AF-A0A8C6Q1A0-F1
#
_cell.length_a   1.000
_cell.length_b   1.000
_cell.length_c   1.000
_cell.angle_alpha   90.00
_cell.angle_beta   90.00
_cell.angle_gamma   90.00
#
_symmetry.space_group_name_H-M   'P 1'
#
loop_
_entity.id
_entity.type
_entity.pdbx_description
1 polymer ?
#
loop_
_entity_poly.entity_id
_entity_poly.type
_entity_poly.pdbx_seq_one_letter_code
_entity_poly.pdbx_strand_id
1 'polypeptide(L)'
;HVLYKYRQTVLGPVFGSPVKKMVVLPKLDEPEVKSHHLAYITEDEVSLGLQILPLDGNPHKSTAFIGHPTGAAALACSYDGCFVCTAGGSDCTVILWEINLKVLEATAALGGKDMEPFYNLLEGGADGRVYKEIENYFYYCQIIDQGHSSKRQPSTKIPLSQVPFLMRALGYFLSEKEINDMQNEIKFSKYAETRKYVNEIGIEDFVKLYINHRPVVASSSRELLQAFNVLGKTGSTGQPVLQRSDLMTLLKGEHMTEKEVSECLTTLLSLDEEEEEETEGAHCKHDSSNYLTIKFIKDYSSLFGLHTGADSENLLECVIPDELSMKTLTQILGFPFLEEMSTRSSLPE
;
A
#
# COMPACT_ATOMS: atom_id res chain seq x y z
N HIS A 1 28.34 -0.04 15.78
CA HIS A 1 27.36 0.94 15.28
C HIS A 1 26.57 0.29 14.16
N VAL A 2 25.35 -0.16 14.44
CA VAL A 2 24.47 -0.74 13.43
C VAL A 2 24.00 0.40 12.52
N LEU A 3 24.60 0.50 11.34
CA LEU A 3 24.04 1.28 10.24
C LEU A 3 22.72 0.60 9.87
N TYR A 4 21.59 1.13 10.35
CA TYR A 4 20.29 0.72 9.82
C TYR A 4 20.29 1.01 8.32
N LYS A 5 20.16 -0.07 7.53
CA LYS A 5 20.31 -0.12 6.07
C LYS A 5 19.14 0.53 5.31
N TYR A 6 18.09 0.93 6.02
CA TYR A 6 16.85 1.45 5.47
C TYR A 6 16.59 2.85 6.04
N ARG A 7 16.38 3.82 5.16
CA ARG A 7 16.18 5.24 5.53
C ARG A 7 14.82 5.78 5.13
N GLN A 8 14.29 5.35 4.00
CA GLN A 8 13.06 5.87 3.44
C GLN A 8 12.58 4.97 2.30
N THR A 9 11.27 4.80 2.15
CA THR A 9 10.64 4.36 0.89
C THR A 9 10.09 5.57 0.14
N VAL A 10 10.28 5.58 -1.18
CA VAL A 10 9.73 6.60 -2.08
C VAL A 10 9.13 5.90 -3.29
N LEU A 11 7.95 6.37 -3.74
CA LEU A 11 7.24 5.80 -4.89
C LEU A 11 8.02 5.95 -6.20
N GLY A 12 8.90 6.95 -6.30
CA GLY A 12 9.65 7.30 -7.50
C GLY A 12 11.17 7.22 -7.33
N PRO A 13 11.93 7.13 -8.43
CA PRO A 13 11.43 7.16 -9.81
C PRO A 13 10.85 5.81 -10.25
N VAL A 14 9.63 5.81 -10.78
CA VAL A 14 8.99 4.63 -11.39
C VAL A 14 8.12 5.10 -12.56
N PHE A 15 8.19 4.41 -13.69
CA PHE A 15 7.32 4.65 -14.83
C PHE A 15 6.92 3.31 -15.46
N GLY A 16 5.74 2.81 -15.10
CA GLY A 16 5.14 1.59 -15.66
C GLY A 16 5.85 0.27 -15.33
N SER A 17 7.16 0.27 -15.06
CA SER A 17 7.97 -0.91 -14.75
C SER A 17 9.10 -0.60 -13.76
N PRO A 18 9.68 -1.62 -13.09
CA PRO A 18 10.76 -1.44 -12.12
C PRO A 18 12.00 -0.76 -12.72
N VAL A 19 12.74 -0.03 -11.88
CA VAL A 19 14.01 0.57 -12.31
C VAL A 19 15.10 -0.47 -12.38
N LYS A 20 15.76 -0.55 -13.53
CA LYS A 20 16.85 -1.47 -13.82
C LYS A 20 18.23 -0.89 -13.50
N LYS A 21 18.44 0.38 -13.84
CA LYS A 21 19.73 1.05 -13.63
C LYS A 21 19.52 2.54 -13.37
N MET A 22 20.35 3.09 -12.49
CA MET A 22 20.39 4.50 -12.13
C MET A 22 21.82 5.03 -12.25
N VAL A 23 21.98 6.27 -12.71
CA VAL A 23 23.26 6.98 -12.80
C VAL A 23 23.05 8.41 -12.32
N VAL A 24 23.81 8.85 -11.31
CA VAL A 24 23.83 10.25 -10.89
C VAL A 24 24.60 11.05 -11.93
N LEU A 25 23.98 12.12 -12.44
CA LEU A 25 24.61 12.99 -13.42
C LEU A 25 25.76 13.76 -12.78
N PRO A 26 26.89 13.93 -13.48
CA PRO A 26 27.95 14.84 -13.06
C PRO A 26 27.38 16.23 -12.84
N LYS A 27 27.77 16.88 -11.75
CA LYS A 27 27.31 18.23 -11.44
C LYS A 27 28.08 19.22 -12.30
N LEU A 28 27.39 19.98 -13.15
CA LEU A 28 27.95 21.23 -13.67
C LEU A 28 27.91 22.28 -12.56
N ASP A 29 28.99 23.05 -12.42
CA ASP A 29 29.03 24.26 -11.59
C ASP A 29 28.24 25.40 -12.25
N GLU A 30 26.98 25.15 -12.59
CA GLU A 30 26.04 26.18 -13.02
C GLU A 30 25.34 26.78 -11.79
N PRO A 31 25.35 28.11 -11.62
CA PRO A 31 24.77 28.77 -10.45
C PRO A 31 23.24 28.61 -10.35
N GLU A 32 22.57 28.29 -11.46
CA GLU A 32 21.11 28.15 -11.55
C GLU A 32 20.62 26.77 -11.10
N VAL A 33 21.41 25.71 -11.27
CA VAL A 33 21.01 24.32 -10.97
C VAL A 33 21.67 23.87 -9.67
N LYS A 34 20.96 24.08 -8.55
CA LYS A 34 21.47 23.71 -7.21
C LYS A 34 21.30 22.21 -6.91
N SER A 35 20.31 21.58 -7.52
CA SER A 35 19.91 20.20 -7.28
C SER A 35 20.80 19.21 -8.02
N HIS A 36 21.01 18.03 -7.44
CA HIS A 36 21.61 16.91 -8.18
C HIS A 36 20.53 16.21 -8.99
N HIS A 37 20.93 15.55 -10.06
CA HIS A 37 20.02 14.87 -10.98
C HIS A 37 20.45 13.43 -11.18
N LEU A 38 19.48 12.58 -11.45
CA LEU A 38 19.63 11.15 -11.64
C LEU A 38 18.98 10.76 -12.96
N ALA A 39 19.73 10.07 -13.82
CA ALA A 39 19.18 9.37 -14.97
C ALA A 39 18.87 7.92 -14.59
N TYR A 40 17.79 7.35 -15.10
CA TYR A 40 17.42 5.96 -14.86
C TYR A 40 16.82 5.30 -16.10
N ILE A 41 16.88 3.98 -16.16
CA ILE A 41 16.17 3.15 -17.15
C ILE A 41 15.37 2.07 -16.42
N THR A 42 14.23 1.68 -17.00
CA THR A 42 13.35 0.65 -16.46
C THR A 42 13.53 -0.68 -17.18
N GLU A 43 12.86 -1.74 -16.70
CA GLU A 43 12.98 -3.10 -17.26
C GLU A 43 12.22 -3.30 -18.58
N ASP A 44 10.99 -2.76 -18.71
CA ASP A 44 10.13 -2.96 -19.88
C ASP A 44 10.18 -1.79 -20.88
N GLU A 45 9.24 -1.73 -21.85
CA GLU A 45 9.15 -0.82 -23.03
C GLU A 45 9.07 0.69 -22.71
N VAL A 46 9.60 1.10 -21.58
CA VAL A 46 9.79 2.48 -21.15
C VAL A 46 11.28 2.75 -21.06
N SER A 47 11.66 3.90 -21.60
CA SER A 47 13.04 4.33 -21.75
C SER A 47 13.41 5.43 -20.77
N LEU A 48 14.64 5.89 -20.89
CA LEU A 48 15.31 6.89 -20.09
C LEU A 48 14.37 7.86 -19.33
N GLY A 49 14.53 7.88 -18.01
CA GLY A 49 13.98 8.91 -17.15
C GLY A 49 15.04 9.77 -16.49
N LEU A 50 14.62 10.96 -16.06
CA LEU A 50 15.38 11.92 -15.29
C LEU A 50 14.63 12.25 -14.01
N GLN A 51 15.35 12.35 -12.90
CA GLN A 51 14.83 12.57 -11.56
C GLN A 51 15.67 13.61 -10.82
N ILE A 52 15.02 14.60 -10.20
CA ILE A 52 15.67 15.57 -9.31
C ILE A 52 15.92 14.94 -7.93
N LEU A 53 17.09 15.16 -7.36
CA LEU A 53 17.48 14.70 -6.02
C LEU A 53 17.38 15.83 -4.97
N PRO A 54 17.10 15.51 -3.69
CA PRO A 54 16.88 14.16 -3.14
C PRO A 54 15.53 13.57 -3.58
N LEU A 55 15.42 12.23 -3.54
CA LEU A 55 14.16 11.54 -3.77
C LEU A 55 13.19 11.86 -2.63
N ASP A 56 12.02 12.38 -2.96
CA ASP A 56 10.98 12.75 -1.99
C ASP A 56 9.58 12.24 -2.35
N GLY A 57 9.47 11.48 -3.45
CA GLY A 57 8.21 10.96 -3.96
C GLY A 57 7.36 11.97 -4.73
N ASN A 58 7.85 13.21 -4.96
CA ASN A 58 7.12 14.18 -5.77
C ASN A 58 7.11 13.75 -7.26
N PRO A 59 5.93 13.52 -7.86
CA PRO A 59 5.83 13.02 -9.23
C PRO A 59 6.35 14.02 -10.26
N HIS A 60 6.30 15.33 -9.97
CA HIS A 60 6.75 16.38 -10.88
C HIS A 60 8.27 16.58 -10.89
N LYS A 61 9.00 15.90 -10.00
CA LYS A 61 10.46 15.84 -10.01
C LYS A 61 11.02 14.73 -10.89
N SER A 62 10.16 13.93 -11.50
CA SER A 62 10.53 12.86 -12.41
C SER A 62 9.90 13.08 -13.78
N THR A 63 10.63 12.69 -14.83
CA THR A 63 10.09 12.56 -16.18
C THR A 63 10.70 11.33 -16.83
N ALA A 64 9.95 10.64 -17.68
CA ALA A 64 10.46 9.53 -18.47
C ALA A 64 9.90 9.56 -19.89
N PHE A 65 10.65 9.00 -20.82
CA PHE A 65 10.27 8.94 -22.24
C PHE A 65 10.27 7.49 -22.71
N ILE A 66 9.73 7.24 -23.89
CA ILE A 66 9.85 5.94 -24.58
C ILE A 66 10.91 6.10 -25.68
N GLY A 67 11.73 5.07 -25.88
CA GLY A 67 13.01 5.21 -26.57
C GLY A 67 13.39 3.92 -27.27
N HIS A 68 13.66 2.86 -26.52
CA HIS A 68 13.92 1.53 -27.09
C HIS A 68 12.64 0.70 -27.08
N PRO A 69 12.13 0.25 -28.25
CA PRO A 69 10.90 -0.56 -28.33
C PRO A 69 11.04 -1.90 -27.62
N THR A 70 12.25 -2.40 -27.40
CA THR A 70 12.51 -3.67 -26.71
C THR A 70 13.18 -3.47 -25.35
N GLY A 71 13.10 -2.26 -24.78
CA GLY A 71 13.75 -1.90 -23.53
C GLY A 71 15.26 -1.61 -23.65
N ALA A 72 15.75 -0.82 -22.70
CA ALA A 72 17.17 -0.44 -22.63
C ALA A 72 18.01 -1.52 -21.91
N ALA A 73 19.15 -1.88 -22.50
CA ALA A 73 20.12 -2.80 -21.92
C ALA A 73 21.20 -2.06 -21.12
N ALA A 74 21.60 -0.87 -21.57
CA ALA A 74 22.64 -0.08 -20.92
C ALA A 74 22.30 1.41 -20.88
N LEU A 75 22.86 2.07 -19.87
CA LEU A 75 22.76 3.50 -19.60
C LEU A 75 24.15 4.03 -19.21
N ALA A 76 24.57 5.13 -19.82
CA ALA A 76 25.78 5.88 -19.48
C ALA A 76 25.54 7.38 -19.63
N CYS A 77 26.17 8.19 -18.79
CA CYS A 77 26.16 9.64 -18.90
C CYS A 77 27.47 10.14 -19.51
N SER A 78 27.40 11.25 -20.23
CA SER A 78 28.55 12.05 -20.63
C SER A 78 29.28 12.62 -19.40
N TYR A 79 30.56 12.99 -19.58
CA TYR A 79 31.39 13.56 -18.50
C TYR A 79 30.85 14.91 -18.01
N ASP A 80 30.27 15.69 -18.91
CA ASP A 80 29.64 16.97 -18.63
C ASP A 80 28.15 16.81 -18.23
N GLY A 81 27.57 15.61 -18.21
CA GLY A 81 26.18 15.43 -17.81
C GLY A 81 25.15 16.10 -18.71
N CYS A 82 25.55 16.68 -19.84
CA CYS A 82 24.67 17.29 -20.83
C CYS A 82 23.97 16.24 -21.71
N PHE A 83 24.59 15.06 -21.82
CA PHE A 83 24.06 13.95 -22.62
C PHE A 83 23.97 12.65 -21.83
N VAL A 84 22.97 11.85 -22.18
CA VAL A 84 22.84 10.46 -21.76
C VAL A 84 22.78 9.57 -22.98
N CYS A 85 23.50 8.45 -22.93
CA CYS A 85 23.48 7.42 -23.97
C CYS A 85 22.74 6.18 -23.44
N THR A 86 21.78 5.70 -24.21
CA THR A 86 21.11 4.42 -23.98
C THR A 86 21.40 3.46 -25.13
N ALA A 87 21.62 2.19 -24.80
CA ALA A 87 21.75 1.13 -25.79
C ALA A 87 20.61 0.13 -25.58
N GLY A 88 19.89 -0.18 -26.65
CA GLY A 88 18.85 -1.19 -26.65
C GLY A 88 19.44 -2.59 -26.80
N GLY A 89 18.69 -3.57 -26.29
CA GLY A 89 19.15 -4.96 -26.26
C GLY A 89 19.00 -5.64 -27.61
N SER A 90 17.77 -6.00 -27.96
CA SER A 90 17.44 -6.75 -29.18
C SER A 90 17.17 -5.86 -30.40
N ASP A 91 16.83 -4.59 -30.19
CA ASP A 91 16.69 -3.61 -31.27
C ASP A 91 18.04 -3.19 -31.90
N CYS A 92 19.16 -3.52 -31.26
CA CYS A 92 20.53 -3.17 -31.67
C CYS A 92 20.74 -1.66 -31.94
N THR A 93 19.99 -0.79 -31.27
CA THR A 93 20.08 0.66 -31.44
C THR A 93 20.81 1.35 -30.29
N VAL A 94 21.40 2.50 -30.58
CA VAL A 94 21.98 3.40 -29.57
C VAL A 94 21.36 4.77 -29.76
N ILE A 95 20.83 5.34 -28.69
CA ILE A 95 20.19 6.66 -28.69
C ILE A 95 20.99 7.58 -27.77
N LEU A 96 21.34 8.75 -28.31
CA LEU A 96 21.96 9.83 -27.55
C LEU A 96 20.90 10.89 -27.25
N TRP A 97 20.74 11.19 -25.97
CA TRP A 97 19.75 12.11 -25.43
C TRP A 97 20.44 13.37 -24.95
N GLU A 98 19.97 14.53 -25.39
CA GLU A 98 20.36 15.82 -24.83
C GLU A 98 19.48 16.11 -23.60
N ILE A 99 20.11 16.53 -22.51
CA ILE A 99 19.44 16.79 -21.23
C ILE A 99 19.19 18.28 -21.08
N ASN A 100 17.93 18.64 -20.82
CA ASN A 100 17.55 19.99 -20.45
C ASN A 100 17.03 20.03 -19.01
N LEU A 101 17.95 20.26 -18.06
CA LEU A 101 17.62 20.31 -16.62
C LEU A 101 16.66 21.45 -16.28
N LYS A 102 16.72 22.57 -17.02
CA LYS A 102 15.88 23.74 -16.76
C LYS A 102 14.39 23.44 -16.97
N VAL A 103 14.08 22.60 -17.95
CA VAL A 103 12.69 22.18 -18.22
C VAL A 103 12.18 21.28 -17.09
N LEU A 104 13.01 20.38 -16.58
CA LEU A 104 12.63 19.50 -15.46
C LEU A 104 12.42 20.29 -14.16
N GLU A 105 13.32 21.21 -13.83
CA GLU A 105 13.18 22.12 -12.68
C GLU A 105 11.94 23.02 -12.82
N ALA A 106 11.66 23.53 -14.03
CA ALA A 106 10.44 24.30 -14.29
C ALA A 106 9.17 23.45 -14.12
N THR A 107 9.19 22.19 -14.56
CA THR A 107 8.08 21.25 -14.38
C THR A 107 7.83 20.97 -12.90
N ALA A 108 8.89 20.73 -12.13
CA ALA A 108 8.81 20.54 -10.69
C ALA A 108 8.24 21.79 -9.98
N ALA A 109 8.61 22.99 -10.42
CA ALA A 109 8.11 24.25 -9.87
C ALA A 109 6.63 24.53 -10.23
N LEU A 110 6.18 24.09 -11.42
CA LEU A 110 4.79 24.22 -11.88
C LEU A 110 3.88 23.13 -11.29
N GLY A 111 4.43 22.03 -10.81
CA GLY A 111 3.72 20.90 -10.21
C GLY A 111 3.02 21.18 -8.87
N GLY A 112 3.07 22.43 -8.40
CA GLY A 112 2.48 22.84 -7.12
C GLY A 112 3.52 22.97 -6.00
N LYS A 113 3.06 23.47 -4.85
CA LYS A 113 3.90 23.68 -3.66
C LYS A 113 3.51 22.75 -2.52
N ASP A 114 4.49 22.40 -1.71
CA ASP A 114 4.33 21.64 -0.46
C ASP A 114 3.58 20.30 -0.65
N MET A 115 2.32 20.23 -0.23
CA MET A 115 1.51 19.01 -0.26
C MET A 115 0.70 18.82 -1.54
N GLU A 116 0.53 19.88 -2.34
CA GLU A 116 -0.28 19.85 -3.57
C GLU A 116 0.12 18.71 -4.54
N PRO A 117 1.42 18.46 -4.82
CA PRO A 117 1.84 17.33 -5.65
C PRO A 117 1.38 15.96 -5.11
N PHE A 118 1.34 15.80 -3.79
CA PHE A 118 1.04 14.54 -3.13
C PHE A 118 -0.46 14.29 -3.06
N TYR A 119 -1.27 15.33 -2.82
CA TYR A 119 -2.72 15.18 -2.87
C TYR A 119 -3.20 14.79 -4.27
N ASN A 120 -2.56 15.28 -5.33
CA ASN A 120 -2.88 14.89 -6.70
C ASN A 120 -2.61 13.40 -7.00
N LEU A 121 -1.80 12.72 -6.17
CA LEU A 121 -1.59 11.27 -6.25
C LEU A 121 -2.67 10.45 -5.52
N LEU A 122 -3.55 11.09 -4.76
CA LEU A 122 -4.71 10.44 -4.17
C LEU A 122 -5.87 10.45 -5.17
N GLU A 123 -6.66 9.37 -5.17
CA GLU A 123 -7.84 9.31 -6.01
C GLU A 123 -8.85 10.38 -5.59
N GLY A 124 -9.20 11.28 -6.52
CA GLY A 124 -10.05 12.43 -6.27
C GLY A 124 -9.36 13.64 -5.64
N GLY A 125 -8.04 13.62 -5.44
CA GLY A 125 -7.28 14.76 -4.94
C GLY A 125 -7.51 15.08 -3.46
N ALA A 126 -7.22 16.34 -3.07
CA ALA A 126 -7.40 16.83 -1.71
C ALA A 126 -8.86 16.82 -1.23
N ASP A 127 -9.82 17.00 -2.14
CA ASP A 127 -11.25 16.97 -1.82
C ASP A 127 -11.89 15.58 -2.01
N GLY A 128 -11.06 14.60 -2.40
CA GLY A 128 -11.45 13.23 -2.72
C GLY A 128 -11.92 12.42 -1.51
N ARG A 129 -12.60 11.31 -1.79
CA ARG A 129 -13.09 10.37 -0.77
C ARG A 129 -11.93 9.81 0.06
N VAL A 130 -10.83 9.42 -0.60
CA VAL A 130 -9.66 8.81 0.05
C VAL A 130 -9.03 9.75 1.08
N TYR A 131 -8.86 11.04 0.74
CA TYR A 131 -8.31 12.00 1.69
C TYR A 131 -9.22 12.22 2.90
N LYS A 132 -10.54 12.31 2.69
CA LYS A 132 -11.53 12.41 3.78
C LYS A 132 -11.52 11.18 4.70
N GLU A 133 -11.33 9.99 4.14
CA GLU A 133 -11.17 8.76 4.92
C GLU A 133 -9.89 8.80 5.75
N ILE A 134 -8.76 9.23 5.16
CA ILE A 134 -7.50 9.45 5.90
C ILE A 134 -7.72 10.43 7.06
N GLU A 135 -8.37 11.56 6.80
CA GLU A 135 -8.65 12.58 7.82
C GLU A 135 -9.51 12.03 8.97
N ASN A 136 -10.59 11.33 8.65
CA ASN A 136 -11.50 10.74 9.63
C ASN A 136 -10.79 9.70 10.51
N TYR A 137 -10.03 8.77 9.92
CA TYR A 137 -9.31 7.77 10.69
C TYR A 137 -8.15 8.36 11.48
N PHE A 138 -7.46 9.37 10.93
CA PHE A 138 -6.42 10.09 11.66
C PHE A 138 -7.01 10.77 12.92
N TYR A 139 -8.17 11.42 12.78
CA TYR A 139 -8.89 12.02 13.90
C TYR A 139 -9.36 10.97 14.91
N TYR A 140 -9.83 9.82 14.43
CA TYR A 140 -10.18 8.70 15.30
C TYR A 140 -8.99 8.21 16.14
N CYS A 141 -7.80 8.06 15.54
CA CYS A 141 -6.57 7.74 16.27
C CYS A 141 -6.22 8.79 17.34
N GLN A 142 -6.47 10.08 17.08
CA GLN A 142 -6.28 11.15 18.08
C GLN A 142 -7.23 11.02 19.27
N ILE A 143 -8.47 10.59 19.04
CA ILE A 143 -9.45 10.35 20.10
C ILE A 143 -9.01 9.17 20.97
N ILE A 144 -8.59 8.05 20.35
CA ILE A 144 -8.14 6.86 21.08
C ILE A 144 -6.96 7.20 21.99
N ASP A 145 -5.97 7.93 21.48
CA ASP A 145 -4.75 8.26 22.23
C ASP A 145 -5.02 9.13 23.47
N GLN A 146 -6.01 10.03 23.40
CA GLN A 146 -6.40 10.89 24.52
C GLN A 146 -7.33 10.21 25.53
N GLY A 147 -7.87 9.04 25.18
CA GLY A 147 -8.86 8.31 25.96
C GLY A 147 -10.17 9.10 26.21
N HIS A 148 -10.98 8.62 27.15
CA HIS A 148 -12.26 9.23 27.54
C HIS A 148 -12.11 10.49 28.42
N SER A 149 -11.00 11.22 28.31
CA SER A 149 -10.75 12.40 29.15
C SER A 149 -11.56 13.60 28.66
N SER A 150 -12.34 14.20 29.56
CA SER A 150 -13.21 15.37 29.30
C SER A 150 -12.46 16.68 29.00
N LYS A 151 -11.12 16.68 29.05
CA LYS A 151 -10.25 17.81 28.69
C LYS A 151 -9.42 17.46 27.45
N ARG A 152 -10.10 17.32 26.32
CA ARG A 152 -9.46 17.10 25.01
C ARG A 152 -8.51 18.26 24.70
N GLN A 153 -7.23 17.96 24.54
CA GLN A 153 -6.32 18.91 23.91
C GLN A 153 -6.30 18.63 22.41
N PRO A 154 -6.44 19.64 21.55
CA PRO A 154 -6.31 19.43 20.11
C PRO A 154 -4.85 19.09 19.79
N SER A 155 -4.50 17.80 19.83
CA SER A 155 -3.26 17.31 19.23
C SER A 155 -3.43 17.36 17.72
N THR A 156 -2.41 17.85 17.01
CA THR A 156 -2.37 17.81 15.54
C THR A 156 -1.64 16.57 15.02
N LYS A 157 -1.30 15.63 15.91
CA LYS A 157 -0.47 14.46 15.61
C LYS A 157 -0.99 13.19 16.28
N ILE A 158 -0.55 12.05 15.76
CA ILE A 158 -0.79 10.74 16.33
C ILE A 158 0.54 10.05 16.67
N PRO A 159 0.59 9.16 17.67
CA PRO A 159 1.79 8.38 17.97
C PRO A 159 2.09 7.34 16.88
N LEU A 160 3.37 6.97 16.71
CA LEU A 160 3.79 6.01 15.67
C LEU A 160 3.16 4.61 15.81
N SER A 161 2.72 4.24 17.02
CA SER A 161 2.02 2.98 17.26
C SER A 161 0.68 2.91 16.53
N GLN A 162 0.07 4.04 16.16
CA GLN A 162 -1.21 4.10 15.47
C GLN A 162 -1.09 3.98 13.94
N VAL A 163 0.10 4.25 13.38
CA VAL A 163 0.34 4.25 11.94
C VAL A 163 -0.02 2.90 11.27
N PRO A 164 0.35 1.73 11.81
CA PRO A 164 -0.02 0.45 11.20
C PRO A 164 -1.53 0.21 11.17
N PHE A 165 -2.24 0.61 12.24
CA PHE A 165 -3.70 0.49 12.30
C PHE A 165 -4.38 1.41 11.29
N LEU A 166 -3.86 2.64 11.13
CA LEU A 166 -4.36 3.59 10.13
C LEU A 166 -4.15 3.08 8.70
N MET A 167 -2.98 2.50 8.39
CA MET A 167 -2.73 1.85 7.09
C MET A 167 -3.73 0.70 6.83
N ARG A 168 -3.98 -0.15 7.83
CA ARG A 168 -4.95 -1.26 7.74
C ARG A 168 -6.39 -0.76 7.55
N ALA A 169 -6.79 0.31 8.26
CA ALA A 169 -8.12 0.91 8.12
C ALA A 169 -8.36 1.50 6.71
N LEU A 170 -7.28 1.92 6.03
CA LEU A 170 -7.30 2.36 4.64
C LEU A 170 -7.21 1.20 3.64
N GLY A 171 -7.25 -0.05 4.11
CA GLY A 171 -7.24 -1.26 3.28
C GLY A 171 -5.85 -1.80 2.94
N TYR A 172 -4.79 -1.34 3.61
CA TYR A 172 -3.42 -1.78 3.36
C TYR A 172 -2.86 -2.62 4.50
N PHE A 173 -2.64 -3.90 4.20
CA PHE A 173 -2.11 -4.88 5.13
C PHE A 173 -0.61 -5.06 4.90
N LEU A 174 0.17 -4.37 5.70
CA LEU A 174 1.64 -4.39 5.66
C LEU A 174 2.18 -5.59 6.43
N SER A 175 3.29 -6.12 5.96
CA SER A 175 4.09 -7.09 6.70
C SER A 175 4.67 -6.52 7.99
N GLU A 176 5.02 -7.35 8.96
CA GLU A 176 5.73 -6.92 10.17
C GLU A 176 7.07 -6.24 9.86
N LYS A 177 7.74 -6.68 8.79
CA LYS A 177 8.95 -6.03 8.30
C LYS A 177 8.65 -4.63 7.75
N GLU A 178 7.64 -4.48 6.90
CA GLU A 178 7.23 -3.18 6.34
C GLU A 178 6.75 -2.23 7.42
N ILE A 179 6.01 -2.72 8.41
CA ILE A 179 5.59 -1.95 9.60
C ILE A 179 6.82 -1.40 10.32
N ASN A 180 7.80 -2.25 10.62
CA ASN A 180 9.02 -1.82 11.30
C ASN A 180 9.83 -0.84 10.45
N ASP A 181 9.96 -1.09 9.14
CA ASP A 181 10.68 -0.22 8.22
C ASP A 181 10.02 1.17 8.15
N MET A 182 8.69 1.22 8.00
CA MET A 182 7.88 2.44 8.02
C MET A 182 8.00 3.21 9.33
N GLN A 183 7.89 2.54 10.49
CA GLN A 183 8.06 3.20 11.78
C GLN A 183 9.48 3.73 11.97
N ASN A 184 10.50 3.00 11.50
CA ASN A 184 11.89 3.46 11.55
C ASN A 184 12.12 4.68 10.64
N GLU A 185 11.56 4.71 9.44
CA GLU A 185 11.62 5.88 8.55
C GLU A 185 11.19 7.16 9.29
N ILE A 186 10.02 7.12 9.94
CA ILE A 186 9.52 8.28 10.68
C ILE A 186 10.38 8.56 11.91
N LYS A 187 10.70 7.53 12.69
CA LYS A 187 11.47 7.64 13.95
C LYS A 187 12.82 8.31 13.75
N PHE A 188 13.49 8.00 12.65
CA PHE A 188 14.82 8.51 12.32
C PHE A 188 14.81 9.70 11.36
N SER A 189 13.64 10.14 10.87
CA SER A 189 13.49 11.22 9.88
C SER A 189 14.31 12.48 10.18
N LYS A 190 14.31 12.94 11.44
CA LYS A 190 15.02 14.16 11.87
C LYS A 190 16.30 13.86 12.67
N TYR A 191 16.69 12.60 12.79
CA TYR A 191 17.75 12.19 13.71
C TYR A 191 19.13 12.69 13.26
N ALA A 192 19.40 12.73 11.95
CA ALA A 192 20.68 13.19 11.42
C ALA A 192 20.96 14.67 11.78
N GLU A 193 19.93 15.50 11.79
CA GLU A 193 20.01 16.94 12.03
C GLU A 193 19.84 17.29 13.52
N THR A 194 18.86 16.67 14.18
CA THR A 194 18.45 17.05 15.54
C THR A 194 19.00 16.14 16.63
N ARG A 195 19.48 14.94 16.26
CA ARG A 195 19.86 13.83 17.17
C ARG A 195 18.73 13.39 18.10
N LYS A 196 17.47 13.68 17.76
CA LYS A 196 16.28 13.28 18.51
C LYS A 196 15.43 12.31 17.69
N TYR A 197 14.80 11.38 18.39
CA TYR A 197 13.79 10.49 17.80
C TYR A 197 12.46 11.21 17.69
N VAL A 198 11.76 10.95 16.58
CA VAL A 198 10.39 11.39 16.37
C VAL A 198 9.47 10.23 16.78
N ASN A 199 8.47 10.49 17.62
CA ASN A 199 7.52 9.47 18.09
C ASN A 199 6.07 9.77 17.69
N GLU A 200 5.86 10.84 16.93
CA GLU A 200 4.55 11.31 16.50
C GLU A 200 4.62 11.79 15.06
N ILE A 201 3.53 11.60 14.32
CA ILE A 201 3.40 11.99 12.92
C ILE A 201 2.18 12.90 12.73
N GLY A 202 2.31 13.91 11.86
CA GLY A 202 1.20 14.76 11.43
C GLY A 202 0.52 14.20 10.18
N ILE A 203 -0.69 14.67 9.87
CA ILE A 203 -1.47 14.15 8.74
C ILE A 203 -0.76 14.31 7.39
N GLU A 204 -0.06 15.42 7.15
CA GLU A 204 0.67 15.67 5.90
C GLU A 204 1.82 14.67 5.69
N ASP A 205 2.63 14.46 6.74
CA ASP A 205 3.71 13.48 6.73
C ASP A 205 3.15 12.06 6.57
N PHE A 206 2.00 11.77 7.19
CA PHE A 206 1.31 10.50 7.02
C PHE A 206 0.82 10.29 5.58
N VAL A 207 0.26 11.32 4.92
CA VAL A 207 -0.16 11.22 3.52
C VAL A 207 1.01 10.88 2.61
N LYS A 208 2.18 11.52 2.81
CA LYS A 208 3.40 11.17 2.06
C LYS A 208 3.83 9.72 2.30
N LEU A 209 3.85 9.32 3.56
CA LEU A 209 4.20 7.96 3.96
C LEU A 209 3.25 6.93 3.31
N TYR A 210 1.94 7.17 3.39
CA TYR A 210 0.90 6.35 2.79
C TYR A 210 1.09 6.23 1.27
N ILE A 211 1.31 7.33 0.56
CA ILE A 211 1.54 7.33 -0.89
C ILE A 211 2.80 6.54 -1.28
N ASN A 212 3.86 6.63 -0.48
CA ASN A 212 5.12 5.96 -0.77
C ASN A 212 5.09 4.46 -0.46
N HIS A 213 4.32 4.05 0.55
CA HIS A 213 4.25 2.66 0.99
C HIS A 213 3.05 1.89 0.45
N ARG A 214 2.03 2.57 -0.09
CA ARG A 214 0.91 1.87 -0.74
C ARG A 214 1.43 1.05 -1.94
N PRO A 215 1.00 -0.21 -2.10
CA PRO A 215 1.29 -1.00 -3.29
C PRO A 215 0.88 -0.24 -4.56
N VAL A 216 1.76 -0.25 -5.56
CA VAL A 216 1.49 0.34 -6.89
C VAL A 216 0.41 -0.45 -7.64
N VAL A 217 0.28 -1.75 -7.33
CA VAL A 217 -0.71 -2.66 -7.88
C VAL A 217 -1.43 -3.33 -6.72
N ALA A 218 -2.76 -3.20 -6.66
CA ALA A 218 -3.56 -3.93 -5.69
C ALA A 218 -3.57 -5.42 -6.04
N SER A 219 -3.41 -6.29 -5.04
CA SER A 219 -3.50 -7.73 -5.25
C SER A 219 -4.86 -8.10 -5.82
N SER A 220 -4.85 -8.76 -6.98
CA SER A 220 -6.10 -9.13 -7.65
C SER A 220 -6.66 -10.44 -7.10
N SER A 221 -7.98 -10.63 -7.20
CA SER A 221 -8.61 -11.92 -6.88
C SER A 221 -8.02 -13.09 -7.69
N ARG A 222 -7.44 -12.80 -8.85
CA ARG A 222 -6.71 -13.77 -9.69
C ARG A 222 -5.40 -14.21 -9.06
N GLU A 223 -4.64 -13.29 -8.45
CA GLU A 223 -3.42 -13.63 -7.71
C GLU A 223 -3.73 -14.48 -6.49
N LEU A 224 -4.81 -14.17 -5.77
CA LEU A 224 -5.29 -15.00 -4.67
C LEU A 224 -5.62 -16.42 -5.12
N LEU A 225 -6.38 -16.55 -6.23
CA LEU A 225 -6.66 -17.85 -6.86
C LEU A 225 -5.38 -18.60 -7.24
N GLN A 226 -4.41 -17.90 -7.84
CA GLN A 226 -3.15 -18.49 -8.25
C GLN A 226 -2.33 -18.97 -7.05
N ALA A 227 -2.23 -18.15 -6.00
CA ALA A 227 -1.57 -18.51 -4.75
C ALA A 227 -2.24 -19.73 -4.12
N PHE A 228 -3.56 -19.77 -4.08
CA PHE A 228 -4.28 -20.91 -3.55
C PHE A 228 -4.08 -22.18 -4.38
N ASN A 229 -4.03 -22.07 -5.72
CA ASN A 229 -3.73 -23.23 -6.58
C ASN A 229 -2.31 -23.77 -6.38
N VAL A 230 -1.36 -22.92 -6.01
CA VAL A 230 0.03 -23.31 -5.71
C VAL A 230 0.13 -23.97 -4.34
N LEU A 231 -0.59 -23.43 -3.35
CA LEU A 231 -0.54 -23.88 -1.96
C LEU A 231 -1.46 -25.09 -1.68
N GLY A 232 -2.56 -25.18 -2.43
CA GLY A 232 -3.58 -26.21 -2.29
C GLY A 232 -3.12 -27.57 -2.81
N LYS A 233 -3.49 -28.63 -2.09
CA LYS A 233 -3.31 -30.01 -2.52
C LYS A 233 -4.52 -30.44 -3.35
N THR A 234 -4.32 -31.42 -4.24
CA THR A 234 -5.42 -31.99 -5.03
C THR A 234 -6.39 -32.72 -4.10
N GLY A 235 -7.60 -32.18 -3.96
CA GLY A 235 -8.69 -32.80 -3.22
C GLY A 235 -9.32 -33.99 -3.96
N SER A 236 -10.29 -34.62 -3.32
CA SER A 236 -11.01 -35.80 -3.85
C SER A 236 -11.75 -35.53 -5.17
N THR A 237 -12.13 -34.27 -5.42
CA THR A 237 -12.83 -33.82 -6.62
C THR A 237 -11.88 -33.31 -7.72
N GLY A 238 -10.56 -33.42 -7.52
CA GLY A 238 -9.54 -32.88 -8.42
C GLY A 238 -9.31 -31.37 -8.31
N GLN A 239 -10.13 -30.67 -7.51
CA GLN A 239 -9.95 -29.24 -7.23
C GLN A 239 -8.88 -29.03 -6.14
N PRO A 240 -8.15 -27.91 -6.16
CA PRO A 240 -7.20 -27.57 -5.11
C PRO A 240 -7.94 -27.28 -3.81
N VAL A 241 -7.35 -27.74 -2.73
CA VAL A 241 -7.92 -27.71 -1.39
C VAL A 241 -6.80 -27.44 -0.38
N LEU A 242 -7.07 -26.61 0.62
CA LEU A 242 -6.11 -26.30 1.67
C LEU A 242 -6.60 -26.87 3.01
N GLN A 243 -5.74 -27.64 3.68
CA GLN A 243 -6.06 -28.14 5.01
C GLN A 243 -5.91 -27.01 6.03
N ARG A 244 -6.80 -26.96 7.04
CA ARG A 244 -6.75 -25.95 8.11
C ARG A 244 -5.38 -25.89 8.79
N SER A 245 -4.77 -27.04 9.09
CA SER A 245 -3.42 -27.10 9.69
C SER A 245 -2.35 -26.48 8.78
N ASP A 246 -2.47 -26.67 7.47
CA ASP A 246 -1.55 -26.11 6.48
C ASP A 246 -1.77 -24.59 6.39
N LEU A 247 -3.02 -24.12 6.35
CA LEU A 247 -3.35 -22.70 6.40
C LEU A 247 -2.79 -22.03 7.65
N MET A 248 -2.99 -22.62 8.83
CA MET A 248 -2.45 -22.11 10.09
C MET A 248 -0.92 -22.10 10.11
N THR A 249 -0.28 -23.06 9.45
CA THR A 249 1.18 -23.08 9.29
C THR A 249 1.66 -21.98 8.35
N LEU A 250 0.91 -21.73 7.27
CA LEU A 250 1.21 -20.66 6.30
C LEU A 250 1.00 -19.27 6.89
N LEU A 251 -0.05 -19.09 7.71
CA LEU A 251 -0.32 -17.84 8.42
C LEU A 251 0.74 -17.51 9.47
N LYS A 252 1.53 -18.49 9.94
CA LYS A 252 2.72 -18.28 10.79
C LYS A 252 3.93 -17.73 10.01
N GLY A 253 3.81 -17.53 8.68
CA GLY A 253 4.88 -16.98 7.84
C GLY A 253 5.30 -15.56 8.25
N GLU A 254 4.35 -14.78 8.77
CA GLU A 254 4.60 -13.67 9.68
C GLU A 254 4.00 -14.05 11.03
N HIS A 255 4.60 -13.63 12.15
CA HIS A 255 4.18 -14.11 13.47
C HIS A 255 2.74 -13.65 13.80
N MET A 256 1.75 -14.43 13.38
CA MET A 256 0.36 -14.32 13.81
C MET A 256 0.07 -15.47 14.77
N THR A 257 -0.25 -15.12 16.01
CA THR A 257 -0.61 -16.05 17.07
C THR A 257 -2.04 -16.58 16.86
N GLU A 258 -2.34 -17.78 17.36
CA GLU A 258 -3.69 -18.35 17.28
C GLU A 258 -4.73 -17.42 17.94
N LYS A 259 -4.31 -16.69 18.97
CA LYS A 259 -5.11 -15.65 19.62
C LYS A 259 -5.46 -14.50 18.65
N GLU A 260 -4.49 -13.96 17.92
CA GLU A 260 -4.75 -12.90 16.93
C GLU A 260 -5.63 -13.37 15.78
N VAL A 261 -5.49 -14.63 15.33
CA VAL A 261 -6.42 -15.20 14.34
C VAL A 261 -7.83 -15.27 14.92
N SER A 262 -7.97 -15.73 16.16
CA SER A 262 -9.28 -15.80 16.82
C SER A 262 -9.91 -14.42 16.98
N GLU A 263 -9.17 -13.40 17.42
CA GLU A 263 -9.65 -12.02 17.55
C GLU A 263 -10.09 -11.43 16.19
N CYS A 264 -9.32 -11.69 15.14
CA CYS A 264 -9.70 -11.30 13.77
C CYS A 264 -11.03 -11.94 13.36
N LEU A 265 -11.19 -13.23 13.58
CA LEU A 265 -12.41 -13.96 13.24
C LEU A 265 -13.61 -13.50 14.08
N THR A 266 -13.43 -13.28 15.38
CA THR A 266 -14.47 -12.75 16.27
C THR A 266 -14.96 -11.39 15.79
N THR A 267 -14.03 -10.51 15.40
CA THR A 267 -14.35 -9.18 14.84
C THR A 267 -15.05 -9.29 13.48
N LEU A 268 -14.53 -10.10 12.56
CA LEU A 268 -15.09 -10.31 11.23
C LEU A 268 -16.48 -10.95 11.28
N LEU A 269 -16.74 -11.79 12.29
CA LEU A 269 -18.01 -12.45 12.49
C LEU A 269 -18.96 -11.67 13.42
N SER A 270 -18.53 -10.51 13.90
CA SER A 270 -19.27 -9.66 14.85
C SER A 270 -19.77 -10.43 16.08
N LEU A 271 -18.95 -11.37 16.59
CA LEU A 271 -19.30 -12.19 17.75
C LEU A 271 -19.16 -11.44 19.09
N ASP A 272 -18.60 -10.23 19.05
CA ASP A 272 -18.41 -9.32 20.18
C ASP A 272 -19.52 -8.27 20.35
N GLU A 273 -20.61 -8.31 19.58
CA GLU A 273 -21.75 -7.43 19.82
C GLU A 273 -22.48 -7.86 21.11
N GLU A 274 -22.08 -7.31 22.27
CA GLU A 274 -23.04 -7.01 23.33
C GLU A 274 -24.09 -6.08 22.69
N GLU A 275 -25.37 -6.45 22.79
CA GLU A 275 -26.50 -5.70 22.24
C GLU A 275 -26.46 -4.23 22.71
N GLU A 276 -25.87 -3.34 21.92
CA GLU A 276 -26.09 -1.91 22.10
C GLU A 276 -27.50 -1.58 21.60
N GLU A 277 -28.39 -1.26 22.56
CA GLU A 277 -29.76 -0.84 22.31
C GLU A 277 -29.82 0.22 21.19
N GLU A 278 -30.60 -0.06 20.15
CA GLU A 278 -30.93 0.87 19.08
C GLU A 278 -31.53 2.16 19.65
N THR A 279 -30.72 3.21 19.81
CA THR A 279 -31.27 4.56 19.91
C THR A 279 -31.50 5.11 18.51
N GLU A 280 -32.78 5.17 18.13
CA GLU A 280 -33.27 5.82 16.91
C GLU A 280 -32.70 7.23 16.76
N GLY A 281 -31.92 7.48 15.70
CA GLY A 281 -31.63 8.85 15.28
C GLY A 281 -30.35 9.09 14.48
N ALA A 282 -30.27 8.59 13.24
CA ALA A 282 -29.67 9.33 12.11
C ALA A 282 -29.76 8.50 10.83
N HIS A 283 -30.61 8.92 9.90
CA HIS A 283 -30.64 8.38 8.54
C HIS A 283 -29.40 8.85 7.77
N CYS A 284 -28.27 8.16 7.94
CA CYS A 284 -27.19 8.18 6.96
C CYS A 284 -27.47 7.11 5.91
N LYS A 285 -27.43 7.49 4.62
CA LYS A 285 -27.56 6.55 3.50
C LYS A 285 -26.37 5.59 3.55
N HIS A 286 -26.56 4.44 4.18
CA HIS A 286 -25.59 3.36 4.21
C HIS A 286 -25.31 2.87 2.78
N ASP A 287 -24.02 2.74 2.48
CA ASP A 287 -23.52 2.08 1.27
C ASP A 287 -24.04 0.64 1.26
N SER A 288 -24.76 0.25 0.21
CA SER A 288 -25.45 -1.06 0.12
C SER A 288 -24.49 -2.26 0.21
N SER A 289 -23.20 -2.01 -0.03
CA SER A 289 -22.11 -2.99 0.14
C SER A 289 -21.97 -3.43 1.60
N ASN A 290 -21.95 -2.49 2.56
CA ASN A 290 -21.74 -2.82 3.98
C ASN A 290 -22.92 -3.60 4.57
N TYR A 291 -24.14 -3.30 4.11
CA TYR A 291 -25.34 -4.05 4.54
C TYR A 291 -25.32 -5.50 4.06
N LEU A 292 -24.84 -5.74 2.83
CA LEU A 292 -24.68 -7.10 2.29
C LEU A 292 -23.60 -7.88 3.04
N THR A 293 -22.47 -7.26 3.36
CA THR A 293 -21.39 -7.91 4.12
C THR A 293 -21.83 -8.25 5.55
N ILE A 294 -22.47 -7.31 6.26
CA ILE A 294 -22.98 -7.53 7.63
C ILE A 294 -24.07 -8.60 7.64
N LYS A 295 -25.00 -8.57 6.66
CA LYS A 295 -26.03 -9.60 6.53
C LYS A 295 -25.43 -10.98 6.22
N PHE A 296 -24.44 -11.03 5.33
CA PHE A 296 -23.73 -12.26 4.98
C PHE A 296 -22.98 -12.84 6.18
N ILE A 297 -22.34 -11.99 6.98
CA ILE A 297 -21.67 -12.36 8.24
C ILE A 297 -22.67 -12.94 9.25
N LYS A 298 -23.82 -12.28 9.45
CA LYS A 298 -24.88 -12.76 10.35
C LYS A 298 -25.46 -14.10 9.87
N ASP A 299 -25.67 -14.27 8.57
CA ASP A 299 -26.10 -15.53 7.96
C ASP A 299 -25.03 -16.63 8.11
N TYR A 300 -23.75 -16.29 7.98
CA TYR A 300 -22.62 -17.22 8.15
C TYR A 300 -22.46 -17.70 9.61
N SER A 301 -22.54 -16.76 10.58
CA SER A 301 -22.52 -17.08 12.01
C SER A 301 -23.70 -17.98 12.42
N SER A 302 -24.90 -17.72 11.88
CA SER A 302 -26.07 -18.57 12.05
C SER A 302 -25.88 -19.98 11.46
N LEU A 303 -25.13 -20.12 10.36
CA LEU A 303 -24.93 -21.39 9.66
C LEU A 303 -24.08 -22.37 10.47
N PHE A 304 -23.17 -21.84 11.31
CA PHE A 304 -22.23 -22.62 12.13
C PHE A 304 -22.58 -22.66 13.62
N GLY A 305 -23.71 -22.06 14.04
CA GLY A 305 -24.22 -22.16 15.41
C GLY A 305 -23.33 -21.47 16.46
N LEU A 306 -22.63 -20.41 16.07
CA LEU A 306 -21.75 -19.64 16.95
C LEU A 306 -22.60 -18.76 17.87
N HIS A 307 -22.90 -19.26 19.08
CA HIS A 307 -23.51 -18.45 20.14
C HIS A 307 -22.43 -17.67 20.91
N THR A 308 -22.80 -16.46 21.35
CA THR A 308 -22.00 -15.58 22.21
C THR A 308 -21.46 -16.36 23.42
N GLY A 309 -20.14 -16.53 23.51
CA GLY A 309 -19.48 -17.24 24.61
C GLY A 309 -18.69 -18.50 24.26
N ALA A 310 -18.41 -18.78 22.98
CA ALA A 310 -17.48 -19.85 22.61
C ALA A 310 -16.04 -19.49 23.01
N ASP A 311 -15.37 -20.37 23.78
CA ASP A 311 -13.94 -20.27 24.07
C ASP A 311 -13.13 -20.09 22.77
N SER A 312 -12.16 -19.17 22.77
CA SER A 312 -11.34 -18.83 21.58
C SER A 312 -10.66 -20.03 20.92
N GLU A 313 -10.43 -21.11 21.69
CA GLU A 313 -9.85 -22.36 21.18
C GLU A 313 -10.83 -23.17 20.29
N ASN A 314 -12.14 -23.07 20.51
CA ASN A 314 -13.15 -23.77 19.69
C ASN A 314 -13.62 -22.95 18.49
N LEU A 315 -13.40 -21.63 18.51
CA LEU A 315 -13.89 -20.72 17.47
C LEU A 315 -13.23 -20.99 16.12
N LEU A 316 -11.93 -21.31 16.12
CA LEU A 316 -11.19 -21.72 14.91
C LEU A 316 -11.70 -23.03 14.30
N GLU A 317 -12.10 -23.99 15.15
CA GLU A 317 -12.68 -25.28 14.71
C GLU A 317 -14.09 -25.12 14.14
N CYS A 318 -14.87 -24.18 14.68
CA CYS A 318 -16.23 -23.90 14.21
C CYS A 318 -16.27 -23.06 12.93
N VAL A 319 -15.34 -22.13 12.75
CA VAL A 319 -15.35 -21.16 11.63
C VAL A 319 -14.58 -21.66 10.41
N ILE A 320 -13.43 -22.29 10.63
CA ILE A 320 -12.56 -22.76 9.57
C ILE A 320 -12.73 -24.29 9.47
N PRO A 321 -13.33 -24.82 8.39
CA PRO A 321 -13.42 -26.27 8.24
C PRO A 321 -12.03 -26.88 8.04
N ASP A 322 -11.86 -28.15 8.41
CA ASP A 322 -10.59 -28.87 8.25
C ASP A 322 -10.12 -28.86 6.79
N GLU A 323 -11.06 -28.86 5.85
CA GLU A 323 -10.82 -28.82 4.42
C GLU A 323 -11.41 -27.54 3.80
N LEU A 324 -10.56 -26.61 3.35
CA LEU A 324 -10.99 -25.39 2.67
C LEU A 324 -10.90 -25.54 1.16
N SER A 325 -12.01 -25.25 0.48
CA SER A 325 -12.01 -24.95 -0.96
C SER A 325 -11.88 -23.44 -1.19
N MET A 326 -11.56 -23.02 -2.40
CA MET A 326 -11.60 -21.58 -2.76
C MET A 326 -12.95 -20.94 -2.52
N LYS A 327 -14.04 -21.70 -2.71
CA LYS A 327 -15.40 -21.23 -2.44
C LYS A 327 -15.61 -20.97 -0.96
N THR A 328 -15.16 -21.89 -0.13
CA THR A 328 -15.24 -21.74 1.32
C THR A 328 -14.40 -20.56 1.80
N LEU A 329 -13.17 -20.41 1.30
CA LEU A 329 -12.26 -19.32 1.68
C LEU A 329 -12.83 -17.95 1.30
N THR A 330 -13.34 -17.80 0.07
CA THR A 330 -13.95 -16.52 -0.38
C THR A 330 -15.22 -16.17 0.39
N GLN A 331 -16.02 -17.18 0.78
CA GLN A 331 -17.16 -16.98 1.67
C GLN A 331 -16.74 -16.49 3.05
N ILE A 332 -15.74 -17.12 3.69
CA ILE A 332 -15.21 -16.68 5.00
C ILE A 332 -14.71 -15.22 4.93
N LEU A 333 -14.04 -14.86 3.84
CA LEU A 333 -13.49 -13.52 3.65
C LEU A 333 -14.53 -12.48 3.18
N GLY A 334 -15.78 -12.87 2.94
CA GLY A 334 -16.83 -11.98 2.48
C GLY A 334 -16.64 -11.45 1.05
N PHE A 335 -15.85 -12.12 0.21
CA PHE A 335 -15.70 -11.77 -1.20
C PHE A 335 -16.74 -12.49 -2.07
N PRO A 336 -17.39 -11.80 -3.03
CA PRO A 336 -18.28 -12.47 -3.98
C PRO A 336 -17.50 -13.50 -4.82
N PHE A 337 -18.08 -14.69 -4.98
CA PHE A 337 -17.43 -15.80 -5.69
C PHE A 337 -17.22 -15.46 -7.18
N LEU A 338 -16.01 -15.72 -7.67
CA LEU A 338 -15.48 -15.25 -8.98
C LEU A 338 -16.24 -15.70 -10.24
N GLU A 339 -17.17 -16.66 -10.15
CA GLU A 339 -18.00 -17.05 -11.30
C GLU A 339 -18.98 -15.94 -11.74
N GLU A 340 -19.35 -15.00 -10.86
CA GLU A 340 -20.25 -13.90 -11.22
C GLU A 340 -19.58 -12.75 -11.99
N MET A 341 -18.24 -12.69 -12.06
CA MET A 341 -17.53 -11.64 -12.81
C MET A 341 -17.22 -12.03 -14.26
N SER A 342 -17.22 -13.33 -14.59
CA SER A 342 -17.05 -13.81 -15.97
C SER A 342 -18.21 -13.41 -16.89
N THR A 343 -19.41 -13.19 -16.33
CA THR A 343 -20.61 -12.84 -17.10
C THR A 343 -20.79 -11.33 -17.33
N ARG A 344 -19.94 -10.48 -16.73
CA ARG A 344 -20.02 -9.00 -16.89
C ARG A 344 -18.95 -8.40 -17.81
N SER A 345 -18.07 -9.19 -18.40
CA SER A 345 -17.05 -8.70 -19.36
C SER A 345 -17.52 -8.63 -20.81
N SER A 346 -18.81 -8.81 -21.12
CA SER A 346 -19.36 -8.40 -22.41
C SER A 346 -19.67 -6.91 -22.36
N LEU A 347 -18.67 -6.08 -22.63
CA LEU A 347 -18.86 -4.69 -23.06
C LEU A 347 -19.78 -4.68 -24.31
N PRO A 348 -20.78 -3.78 -24.40
CA PRO A 348 -21.39 -3.46 -25.68
C PRO A 348 -20.33 -2.79 -26.58
N GLU A 349 -20.41 -3.11 -27.88
CA GLU A 349 -19.50 -2.70 -28.97
C GLU A 349 -19.03 -1.24 -28.97
#